data_AF-M3GE12-F1
#
_entry.id   AF-M3GE12-F1
#
_cell.length_a   1.000
_cell.length_b   1.000
_cell.length_c   1.000
_cell.angle_alpha   90.00
_cell.angle_beta   90.00
_cell.angle_gamma   90.00
#
_symmetry.space_group_name_H-M   'P 1'
#
loop_
_entity.id
_entity.type
_entity.pdbx_description
1 polymer ?
#
loop_
_entity_poly.entity_id
_entity_poly.type
_entity_poly.pdbx_seq_one_letter_code
_entity_poly.pdbx_strand_id
1 'polypeptide(L)' 'MTLFDIVYNPLETPLVKAAKKAGAKIIPGSEMLLYQAMKQFELFTGISPNADDILKTRERLFQTLTNR' A
#
# COMPACT_ATOMS: atom_id res chain seq x y z
N MET A 1 15.40 -2.63 12.05
CA MET A 1 14.10 -3.28 12.27
C MET A 1 13.08 -2.71 11.29
N THR A 2 12.22 -3.55 10.71
CA THR A 2 11.20 -3.13 9.72
C THR A 2 9.87 -3.79 10.08
N LEU A 3 8.80 -3.00 10.11
CA LEU A 3 7.43 -3.48 10.28
C LEU A 3 6.72 -3.44 8.94
N PHE A 4 6.11 -4.55 8.57
CA PHE A 4 5.10 -4.60 7.52
C PHE A 4 3.74 -4.82 8.19
N ASP A 5 2.85 -3.83 8.09
CA ASP A 5 1.49 -3.92 8.62
C ASP A 5 0.51 -3.95 7.46
N ILE A 6 -0.27 -5.03 7.35
CA ILE A 6 -1.20 -5.22 6.23
C ILE A 6 -2.49 -4.40 6.36
N VAL A 7 -2.74 -3.80 7.52
CA VAL A 7 -3.86 -2.89 7.73
C VAL A 7 -3.60 -1.60 6.96
N TYR A 8 -4.49 -1.28 6.02
CA TYR A 8 -4.41 -0.07 5.19
C TYR A 8 -5.47 0.98 5.54
N ASN A 9 -6.40 0.67 6.45
CA ASN A 9 -7.37 1.62 6.98
C ASN A 9 -7.70 1.29 8.46
N PRO A 10 -7.26 2.10 9.44
CA PRO A 10 -6.41 3.29 9.30
C PRO A 10 -4.94 2.93 9.01
N LEU A 11 -4.18 3.85 8.38
CA LEU A 11 -2.74 3.66 8.12
C LEU A 11 -1.88 3.69 9.41
N GLU A 12 -2.34 4.40 10.44
CA GLU A 12 -1.65 4.53 11.73
C GLU A 12 -2.26 3.59 12.79
N THR A 13 -1.98 2.30 12.67
CA THR A 13 -2.37 1.32 13.69
C THR A 13 -1.59 1.53 14.99
N PRO A 14 -2.07 1.01 16.14
CA PRO A 14 -1.29 1.02 17.38
C PRO A 14 0.09 0.36 17.23
N LEU A 15 0.18 -0.69 16.40
CA LEU A 15 1.44 -1.38 16.10
C LEU A 15 2.39 -0.50 15.29
N VAL A 16 1.90 0.17 14.24
CA VAL A 16 2.69 1.14 13.46
C VAL A 16 3.20 2.26 14.35
N LYS A 17 2.37 2.82 15.24
CA LYS A 17 2.78 3.87 16.18
C LYS A 17 3.89 3.40 17.12
N ALA A 18 3.79 2.18 17.66
CA ALA A 18 4.83 1.61 18.52
C ALA A 18 6.13 1.35 17.75
N ALA A 19 6.04 0.81 16.53
CA ALA A 19 7.19 0.53 15.67
C ALA A 19 7.92 1.81 15.24
N LYS A 20 7.18 2.88 14.92
CA LYS A 20 7.77 4.20 14.65
C LYS A 20 8.55 4.75 15.85
N LYS A 21 7.98 4.65 17.06
CA LYS A 21 8.68 5.05 18.31
C LYS A 21 9.95 4.25 18.54
N ALA A 22 9.99 2.99 18.11
CA ALA A 22 11.17 2.14 18.16
C ALA A 22 12.18 2.36 16.99
N GLY A 23 11.95 3.36 16.13
CA GLY A 23 12.82 3.66 14.99
C GLY A 23 12.74 2.64 13.84
N ALA A 24 11.66 1.85 13.77
CA ALA A 24 11.49 0.87 12.69
C ALA A 24 11.07 1.56 11.37
N LYS A 25 11.58 1.03 10.26
CA LYS A 25 11.04 1.36 8.93
C LYS A 25 9.65 0.74 8.77
N ILE A 26 8.69 1.51 8.28
CA ILE A 26 7.32 1.04 8.08
C ILE A 26 7.07 0.77 6.60
N ILE A 27 6.51 -0.40 6.29
CA ILE A 27 5.90 -0.73 5.01
C ILE A 27 4.39 -0.78 5.26
N PRO A 28 3.59 0.12 4.67
CA PRO A 28 2.15 0.16 4.89
C PRO A 28 1.41 -0.89 4.05
N GLY A 29 0.24 -1.31 4.54
CA GLY A 29 -0.61 -2.29 3.86
C GLY A 29 -1.13 -1.80 2.52
N SER A 30 -1.12 -0.50 2.27
CA SER A 30 -1.48 0.10 0.99
C SER A 30 -0.55 -0.33 -0.15
N GLU A 31 0.72 -0.62 0.11
CA GLU A 31 1.62 -1.15 -0.92
C GLU A 31 1.21 -2.59 -1.30
N MET A 32 0.84 -3.41 -0.33
CA MET A 32 0.29 -4.75 -0.59
C MET A 32 -0.99 -4.65 -1.43
N LEU A 33 -1.90 -3.76 -1.02
CA LEU A 33 -3.17 -3.52 -1.71
C LEU A 33 -2.97 -3.07 -3.15
N LEU A 34 -1.97 -2.21 -3.40
CA LEU A 34 -1.61 -1.78 -4.76
C LEU A 34 -1.13 -2.96 -5.61
N TYR A 35 -0.09 -3.67 -5.16
CA TYR A 35 0.52 -4.72 -5.98
C TYR A 35 -0.36 -5.94 -6.16
N GLN A 36 -1.20 -6.29 -5.18
CA GLN A 36 -2.18 -7.36 -5.37
C GLN A 36 -3.23 -6.96 -6.43
N ALA A 37 -3.67 -5.70 -6.44
CA ALA A 37 -4.62 -5.21 -7.44
C ALA A 37 -4.00 -5.18 -8.84
N MET A 38 -2.72 -4.80 -8.96
CA MET A 38 -1.97 -4.89 -10.21
C MET A 38 -1.91 -6.33 -10.73
N LYS A 39 -1.64 -7.30 -9.85
CA LYS A 39 -1.58 -8.70 -10.26
C LYS A 39 -2.96 -9.25 -10.66
N GLN A 40 -4.01 -8.89 -9.92
CA GLN A 40 -5.38 -9.24 -10.27
C GLN A 40 -5.78 -8.65 -11.62
N PHE A 41 -5.45 -7.38 -11.88
CA PHE A 41 -5.71 -6.73 -13.16
C PHE A 41 -5.03 -7.47 -14.32
N GLU A 42 -3.75 -7.83 -14.17
CA GLU A 42 -3.02 -8.61 -15.17
C GLU A 42 -3.69 -9.97 -15.42
N LEU A 43 -4.07 -10.69 -14.36
CA LEU A 43 -4.73 -11.99 -14.47
C LEU A 43 -6.11 -11.90 -15.15
N PHE A 44 -6.86 -10.83 -14.93
CA PHE A 44 -8.20 -10.67 -15.48
C PHE A 44 -8.20 -10.15 -16.92
N THR A 45 -7.23 -9.31 -17.28
CA THR A 45 -7.22 -8.61 -18.58
C THR A 45 -6.18 -9.15 -19.55
N GLY A 46 -5.19 -9.90 -19.04
CA GLY A 46 -4.00 -10.28 -19.81
C GLY A 46 -3.03 -9.13 -20.06
N ILE A 47 -3.31 -7.91 -19.55
CA ILE A 47 -2.48 -6.72 -19.76
C ILE A 47 -1.58 -6.51 -18.56
N SER A 48 -0.26 -6.50 -18.78
CA SER A 48 0.72 -6.17 -17.73
C SER A 48 0.78 -4.66 -17.49
N PRO A 49 0.54 -4.17 -16.26
CA PRO A 49 0.68 -2.74 -15.94
C PRO A 49 2.15 -2.32 -16.07
N ASN A 50 2.40 -1.15 -16.66
CA ASN A 50 3.73 -0.57 -16.70
C ASN A 50 4.01 0.27 -15.43
N ALA A 51 5.22 0.81 -15.32
CA ALA A 51 5.64 1.61 -14.16
C ALA A 51 4.77 2.87 -13.95
N ASP A 52 4.32 3.51 -15.03
CA ASP A 52 3.48 4.71 -14.94
C ASP A 52 2.07 4.38 -14.43
N ASP A 53 1.52 3.24 -14.83
CA ASP A 53 0.23 2.76 -14.34
C ASP A 53 0.27 2.52 -12.82
N ILE A 54 1.35 1.91 -12.34
CA ILE A 54 1.57 1.66 -10.92
C ILE A 54 1.71 2.98 -10.15
N LEU A 55 2.48 3.94 -10.68
CA LEU A 55 2.68 5.24 -10.03
C LEU A 55 1.36 6.03 -9.93
N LYS A 56 0.63 6.16 -11.03
CA LYS A 56 -0.68 6.84 -11.05
C LYS A 56 -1.68 6.17 -10.12
N THR A 57 -1.67 4.83 -10.06
CA THR A 57 -2.58 4.09 -9.18
C THR A 57 -2.20 4.26 -7.71
N ARG A 58 -0.90 4.30 -7.38
CA ARG A 58 -0.42 4.61 -6.03
C ARG A 58 -0.91 5.96 -5.55
N GLU A 59 -0.78 7.00 -6.38
CA GLU A 59 -1.22 8.36 -6.05
C GLU A 59 -2.74 8.41 -5.78
N ARG A 60 -3.53 7.79 -6.66
CA ARG A 60 -4.99 7.71 -6.49
C ARG A 60 -5.41 6.93 -5.24
N LEU A 61 -4.73 5.82 -4.97
CA LEU A 61 -4.97 5.02 -3.76
C LEU A 61 -4.69 5.84 -2.50
N PHE A 62 -3.56 6.56 -2.48
CA PHE A 62 -3.19 7.41 -1.35
C PHE A 62 -4.21 8.52 -1.08
N GLN A 63 -4.68 9.20 -2.13
CA GLN A 63 -5.74 10.21 -2.02
C GLN A 63 -7.05 9.61 -1.50
N THR A 64 -7.40 8.42 -1.99
CA THR A 64 -8.65 7.75 -1.57
C THR A 64 -8.61 7.30 -0.11
N LEU A 65 -7.47 6.82 0.38
CA LEU A 65 -7.31 6.38 1.77
C LEU A 65 -7.21 7.54 2.75
N THR A 66 -6.78 8.72 2.30
CA THR A 66 -6.64 9.93 3.14
C THR A 66 -7.94 10.73 3.22
N ASN A 67 -8.79 10.66 2.19
CA ASN A 67 -10.07 11.37 2.11
C ASN A 67 -11.27 10.57 2.64
N ARG A 68 -11.03 9.42 3.30
CA ARG A 68 -12.06 8.57 3.94
C ARG A 68 -11.98 8.71 5.45
#